data_AF-A0A7W7QGN5-F1
#
_entry.id   AF-A0A7W7QGN5-F1
#
_cell.length_a   1.000
_cell.length_b   1.000
_cell.length_c   1.000
_cell.angle_alpha   90.00
_cell.angle_beta   90.00
_cell.angle_gamma   90.00
#
_symmetry.space_group_name_H-M   'P 1'
#
loop_
_entity.id
_entity.type
_entity.pdbx_description
1 polymer ?
#
loop_
_entity_poly.entity_id
_entity_poly.type
_entity_poly.pdbx_seq_one_letter_code
_entity_poly.pdbx_strand_id
1 'polypeptide(L)'
;MSHDSNAHVVVEIDLTLEEARRRAAVMEALGDDWDPIAVMQGEEEAYDLLYSNLDERQQEIYDALVAAGVLPYRGAGHAAD
;
A
#
# COMPACT_ATOMS: atom_id res chain seq x y z
N MET A 1 -55.14 -0.21 12.46
CA MET A 1 -54.15 -0.77 11.52
C MET A 1 -52.78 -0.41 12.05
N SER A 2 -52.21 -1.30 12.85
CA SER A 2 -50.86 -1.10 13.42
C SER A 2 -49.85 -1.39 12.33
N HIS A 3 -49.06 -0.39 11.94
CA HIS A 3 -47.86 -0.62 11.13
C HIS A 3 -46.84 -1.31 12.02
N ASP A 4 -46.54 -2.57 11.72
CA ASP A 4 -45.43 -3.29 12.32
C ASP A 4 -44.13 -2.76 11.68
N SER A 5 -43.63 -1.65 12.22
CA SER A 5 -42.48 -0.90 11.67
C SER A 5 -41.13 -1.54 12.02
N ASN A 6 -41.00 -2.86 11.93
CA ASN A 6 -39.72 -3.54 12.13
C ASN A 6 -39.51 -4.69 11.15
N ALA A 7 -39.71 -4.41 9.85
CA ALA A 7 -39.31 -5.33 8.79
C ALA A 7 -37.78 -5.33 8.66
N HIS A 8 -37.12 -6.25 9.36
CA HIS A 8 -35.71 -6.52 9.14
C HIS A 8 -35.51 -7.23 7.81
N VAL A 9 -34.62 -6.70 6.97
CA VAL A 9 -34.18 -7.35 5.72
C VAL A 9 -32.84 -8.01 6.00
N VAL A 10 -32.76 -9.32 5.75
CA VAL A 10 -31.49 -10.05 5.82
C VAL A 10 -30.72 -9.77 4.55
N VAL A 11 -29.52 -9.22 4.69
CA VAL A 11 -28.55 -9.07 3.60
C VAL A 11 -27.42 -10.05 3.88
N GLU A 12 -27.23 -10.98 2.97
CA GLU A 12 -26.13 -11.95 3.00
C GLU A 12 -25.17 -11.61 1.86
N ILE A 13 -23.88 -11.49 2.20
CA ILE A 13 -22.83 -11.14 1.25
C ILE A 13 -21.71 -12.18 1.37
N ASP A 14 -21.38 -12.81 0.26
CA ASP A 14 -20.19 -13.65 0.16
C ASP A 14 -18.96 -12.76 -0.06
N LEU A 15 -18.24 -12.45 1.02
CA LEU A 15 -17.04 -11.62 0.97
C LEU A 15 -15.91 -12.24 0.12
N THR A 16 -15.87 -13.57 -0.02
CA THR A 16 -14.86 -14.24 -0.85
C THR A 16 -15.13 -13.94 -2.32
N LEU A 17 -16.39 -14.04 -2.72
CA LEU A 17 -16.83 -13.72 -4.07
C LEU A 17 -16.67 -12.23 -4.39
N GLU A 18 -17.04 -11.34 -3.46
CA GLU A 18 -16.87 -9.90 -3.66
C GLU A 18 -15.40 -9.50 -3.74
N GLU A 19 -14.52 -10.11 -2.94
CA GLU A 19 -13.08 -9.86 -3.01
C GLU A 19 -12.49 -10.34 -4.34
N ALA A 20 -12.94 -11.48 -4.86
CA ALA A 20 -12.52 -11.95 -6.18
C ALA A 20 -12.93 -10.96 -7.28
N ARG A 21 -14.15 -10.41 -7.22
CA ARG A 21 -14.60 -9.37 -8.18
C ARG A 21 -13.81 -8.08 -8.05
N ARG A 22 -13.54 -7.63 -6.82
CA ARG A 22 -12.72 -6.44 -6.58
C ARG A 22 -11.32 -6.60 -7.17
N ARG A 23 -10.67 -7.75 -6.95
CA ARG A 23 -9.34 -8.03 -7.52
C ARG A 23 -9.37 -8.09 -9.04
N ALA A 24 -10.38 -8.73 -9.64
CA ALA A 24 -10.53 -8.76 -11.09
C ALA A 24 -10.66 -7.34 -11.69
N ALA A 25 -11.52 -6.50 -11.11
CA ALA A 25 -11.69 -5.11 -11.53
C ALA A 25 -10.40 -4.28 -11.36
N VAL A 26 -9.62 -4.53 -10.29
CA VAL A 26 -8.32 -3.90 -10.10
C VAL A 26 -7.34 -4.33 -11.19
N MET A 27 -7.23 -5.62 -11.47
CA MET A 27 -6.33 -6.13 -12.53
C MET A 27 -6.72 -5.58 -13.91
N GLU A 28 -8.01 -5.50 -14.20
CA GLU A 28 -8.52 -4.88 -15.44
C GLU A 28 -8.14 -3.39 -15.53
N ALA A 29 -8.24 -2.64 -14.43
CA ALA A 29 -7.89 -1.23 -14.39
C ALA A 29 -6.38 -0.97 -14.53
N LEU A 30 -5.53 -1.89 -14.06
CA LEU A 30 -4.08 -1.81 -14.21
C LEU A 30 -3.64 -2.06 -15.67
N GLY A 31 -4.37 -2.91 -16.38
CA GLY A 31 -4.12 -3.23 -17.79
C GLY A 31 -2.97 -4.21 -18.01
N ASP A 32 -2.87 -4.71 -19.25
CA ASP A 32 -1.93 -5.79 -19.62
C ASP A 32 -0.45 -5.36 -19.58
N ASP A 33 -0.19 -4.05 -19.68
CA ASP A 33 1.17 -3.48 -19.67
C ASP A 33 1.69 -3.23 -18.24
N TRP A 34 0.91 -3.55 -17.21
CA TRP A 34 1.33 -3.33 -15.83
C TRP A 34 2.43 -4.30 -15.41
N ASP A 35 3.63 -3.76 -15.20
CA ASP A 35 4.77 -4.48 -14.63
C ASP A 35 4.91 -4.12 -13.13
N PRO A 36 4.47 -5.00 -12.20
CA PRO A 36 4.56 -4.72 -10.77
C PRO A 36 6.00 -4.61 -10.27
N ILE A 37 6.96 -5.28 -10.91
CA ILE A 37 8.37 -5.21 -10.51
C ILE A 37 8.95 -3.86 -10.90
N ALA A 38 8.67 -3.38 -12.12
CA ALA A 38 9.09 -2.06 -12.56
C ALA A 38 8.47 -0.95 -11.69
N VAL A 39 7.21 -1.08 -11.29
CA VAL A 39 6.56 -0.13 -10.37
C VAL A 39 7.26 -0.13 -9.01
N MET A 40 7.54 -1.30 -8.43
CA MET A 40 8.25 -1.38 -7.16
C MET A 40 9.64 -0.74 -7.25
N GLN A 41 10.40 -1.03 -8.30
CA GLN A 41 11.73 -0.42 -8.52
C GLN A 41 11.64 1.10 -8.64
N GLY A 42 10.66 1.62 -9.39
CA GLY A 42 10.44 3.06 -9.51
C GLY A 42 10.10 3.75 -8.19
N GLU A 43 9.31 3.09 -7.33
CA GLU A 43 9.03 3.58 -5.97
C GLU A 43 10.29 3.61 -5.08
N GLU A 44 11.17 2.61 -5.22
CA GLU A 44 12.45 2.60 -4.51
C GLU A 44 13.36 3.75 -4.97
N GLU A 45 13.50 3.94 -6.29
CA GLU A 45 14.28 5.04 -6.87
C GLU A 45 13.73 6.41 -6.46
N ALA A 46 12.41 6.58 -6.49
CA ALA A 46 11.75 7.82 -6.07
C ALA A 46 12.00 8.12 -4.58
N TYR A 47 11.99 7.09 -3.74
CA TYR A 47 12.30 7.22 -2.31
C TYR A 47 13.76 7.64 -2.09
N ASP A 48 14.71 7.01 -2.79
CA ASP A 48 16.13 7.35 -2.72
C ASP A 48 16.38 8.80 -3.19
N LEU A 49 15.66 9.24 -4.22
CA LEU A 49 15.68 10.63 -4.68
C LEU A 49 15.12 11.60 -3.63
N LEU A 50 14.03 11.24 -2.94
CA LEU A 50 13.39 12.09 -1.93
C LEU A 50 14.32 12.42 -0.76
N TYR A 51 15.14 11.45 -0.35
CA TYR A 51 16.15 11.61 0.70
C TYR A 51 17.57 11.76 0.14
N SER A 52 17.69 12.11 -1.14
CA SER A 52 18.98 12.47 -1.72
C SER A 52 19.37 13.90 -1.30
N ASN A 53 20.66 14.15 -1.23
CA ASN A 53 21.23 15.49 -1.00
C ASN A 53 20.76 16.17 0.30
N LEU A 54 20.49 15.39 1.36
CA LEU A 54 20.22 15.95 2.68
C LEU A 54 21.43 16.71 3.19
N ASP A 55 21.18 17.89 3.78
CA ASP A 55 22.19 18.56 4.57
C ASP A 55 22.45 17.81 5.90
N GLU A 56 23.50 18.19 6.62
CA GLU A 56 23.92 17.52 7.85
C GLU A 56 22.78 17.42 8.89
N ARG A 57 21.99 18.49 9.05
CA ARG A 57 20.88 18.52 10.01
C ARG A 57 19.72 17.65 9.55
N GLN A 58 19.44 17.66 8.25
CA GLN A 58 18.41 16.81 7.66
C GLN A 58 18.78 15.33 7.75
N GLN A 59 20.05 15.00 7.55
CA GLN A 59 20.57 13.64 7.72
C GLN A 59 20.42 13.17 9.17
N GLU A 60 20.76 14.00 10.16
CA GLU A 60 20.57 13.68 11.58
C GLU A 60 19.10 13.38 11.92
N ILE A 61 18.17 14.17 11.38
CA ILE A 61 16.73 13.95 11.56
C ILE A 61 16.29 12.65 10.88
N TYR A 62 16.73 12.42 9.65
CA TYR A 62 16.44 11.20 8.91
C TYR A 62 16.90 9.96 9.70
N ASP A 63 18.15 9.95 10.17
CA ASP A 63 18.71 8.85 10.96
C ASP A 63 17.92 8.62 12.26
N ALA A 64 17.51 9.70 12.95
CA ALA A 64 16.68 9.62 14.15
C ALA A 64 15.30 9.01 13.86
N LEU A 65 14.67 9.38 12.75
CA LEU A 65 13.38 8.83 12.33
C LEU A 65 13.47 7.36 11.94
N VAL A 66 14.58 6.95 11.29
CA VAL A 66 14.87 5.55 10.99
C VAL A 66 15.08 4.76 12.28
N ALA A 67 15.88 5.28 13.21
CA ALA A 67 16.12 4.63 14.51
C ALA A 67 14.83 4.49 15.35
N ALA A 68 13.90 5.44 15.22
CA ALA A 68 12.59 5.39 15.87
C ALA A 68 11.58 4.47 15.16
N GLY A 69 11.91 3.92 13.99
CA GLY A 69 11.01 3.10 13.17
C GLY A 69 9.89 3.89 12.49
N VAL A 70 10.00 5.22 12.47
CA VAL A 70 9.05 6.09 11.73
C VAL A 70 9.33 6.01 10.23
N LEU A 71 10.61 5.96 9.86
CA LEU A 71 11.03 5.68 8.49
C LEU A 71 11.62 4.26 8.39
N PRO A 72 11.41 3.57 7.26
CA PRO A 72 11.97 2.24 7.05
C PRO A 72 13.50 2.28 7.00
N TYR A 73 14.15 1.32 7.67
CA TYR A 73 15.60 1.11 7.55
C TYR A 73 15.92 0.42 6.22
N ARG A 74 16.77 1.04 5.40
CA ARG A 74 17.27 0.46 4.14
C ARG A 74 18.79 0.34 4.16
N GLY A 75 19.32 -0.49 5.05
CA GLY A 75 20.72 -0.93 4.97
C GLY A 75 20.89 -1.89 3.79
N ALA A 76 21.83 -1.57 2.90
CA ALA A 76 22.32 -2.34 1.74
C ALA A 76 21.67 -3.73 1.50
N GLY A 77 20.81 -3.79 0.48
CA GLY A 77 20.47 -5.01 -0.24
C GLY A 77 19.63 -6.01 0.54
N HIS A 78 18.31 -5.96 0.37
CA HIS A 78 17.45 -7.11 0.63
C HIS A 78 17.67 -8.15 -0.50
N ALA A 79 18.81 -8.83 -0.46
CA ALA A 79 18.90 -10.17 -1.04
C ALA A 79 18.40 -11.12 0.04
N ALA A 80 17.21 -11.67 -0.20
CA ALA A 80 16.59 -12.67 0.65
C ALA A 80 17.53 -13.87 0.87
N ASP A 81 17.58 -14.33 2.13
CA ASP A 81 17.88 -15.71 2.53
C ASP A 81 16.56 -16.51 2.55
#